data_AF-A0A349L2Y8-F1
#
_entry.id   AF-A0A349L2Y8-F1
#
_cell.length_a   1.000
_cell.length_b   1.000
_cell.length_c   1.000
_cell.angle_alpha   90.00
_cell.angle_beta   90.00
_cell.angle_gamma   90.00
#
_symmetry.space_group_name_H-M   'P 1'
#
loop_
_entity.id
_entity.type
_entity.pdbx_description
1 polymer ?
#
loop_
_entity_poly.entity_id
_entity_poly.type
_entity_poly.pdbx_seq_one_letter_code
_entity_poly.pdbx_strand_id
1 'polypeptide(L)'
;MATKKPASDYSESSIRVLKGLEPVKQRPGMYTRTENPLHIIQEVIDNASDEALGGHCNLISVTQNVDGSVTVEDNGRGIPVGLHPEENVPTVEIVFTRLHAGGKFDKGSGGAYAFSGGLHGVGVSVTNALSSRLEITVWRKEENGNGLHQMAFANGDVIEPLTSRPAPREGKKSGTRVTAWPNPKYFDSPQISQPELQRLLRSKAVLLPGVTVTLSNAKTGDVQTWLYAEGLRGYLTESLAQVSNGDTLIPLFEGAQYAGPEAEGFAEGEGAAWVVAWTEEGAIVRESYVNLIPTSNGGTHESGLREGLFGAVKNFVEMHSLLPKGVKLLPEDVFARASFVLSAKVLDPQFQGQIKERLNSRDAVRLVSTFTKPPLELWLNQHVEYGKKLAELVIKQAQSRQRSLQKVEKKKSSGVAVLPGKLTDCESSDITRNELFLVEG
;
A
#
# COMPACT_ATOMS: atom_id res chain seq x y z
N MET A 1 -16.48 -35.43 45.03
CA MET A 1 -17.63 -34.84 44.30
C MET A 1 -17.10 -33.71 43.44
N ALA A 2 -17.15 -33.86 42.11
CA ALA A 2 -16.77 -32.80 41.19
C ALA A 2 -17.88 -31.74 41.19
N THR A 3 -17.58 -30.52 41.63
CA THR A 3 -18.48 -29.38 41.57
C THR A 3 -18.71 -28.99 40.11
N LYS A 4 -19.91 -29.27 39.61
CA LYS A 4 -20.38 -28.89 38.28
C LYS A 4 -20.44 -27.35 38.23
N LYS A 5 -19.64 -26.71 37.37
CA LYS A 5 -19.74 -25.26 37.09
C LYS A 5 -21.19 -24.97 36.65
N PRO A 6 -21.86 -23.93 37.18
CA PRO A 6 -23.20 -23.58 36.72
C PRO A 6 -23.15 -23.24 35.23
N ALA A 7 -24.12 -23.75 34.47
CA ALA A 7 -24.29 -23.40 33.07
C ALA A 7 -24.51 -21.88 32.98
N SER A 8 -23.74 -21.19 32.14
CA SER A 8 -23.99 -19.77 31.90
C SER A 8 -25.30 -19.63 31.15
N ASP A 9 -26.33 -19.10 31.79
CA ASP A 9 -27.59 -18.76 31.13
C ASP A 9 -27.31 -17.75 30.02
N TYR A 10 -27.42 -18.21 28.78
CA TYR A 10 -27.35 -17.36 27.59
C TYR A 10 -28.72 -16.73 27.39
N SER A 11 -28.85 -15.45 27.78
CA SER A 11 -30.09 -14.66 27.68
C SER A 11 -29.87 -13.41 26.84
N GLU A 12 -30.90 -12.56 26.72
CA GLU A 12 -30.85 -11.28 26.03
C GLU A 12 -29.74 -10.37 26.57
N SER A 13 -29.42 -10.44 27.87
CA SER A 13 -28.35 -9.66 28.49
C SER A 13 -26.94 -10.14 28.13
N SER A 14 -26.81 -11.35 27.55
CA SER A 14 -25.54 -11.86 27.02
C SER A 14 -25.15 -11.21 25.69
N ILE A 15 -26.08 -10.51 25.03
CA ILE A 15 -25.81 -9.75 23.81
C ILE A 15 -25.29 -8.35 24.17
N ARG A 16 -24.00 -8.10 23.89
CA ARG A 16 -23.37 -6.80 24.12
C ARG A 16 -23.20 -6.02 22.83
N VAL A 17 -23.73 -4.80 22.79
CA VAL A 17 -23.48 -3.82 21.72
C VAL A 17 -22.30 -2.94 22.12
N LEU A 18 -21.22 -2.99 21.34
CA LEU A 18 -20.04 -2.15 21.52
C LEU A 18 -20.30 -0.76 20.90
N LYS A 19 -20.04 0.31 21.65
CA LYS A 19 -20.30 1.70 21.22
C LYS A 19 -19.01 2.50 21.00
N GLY A 20 -19.09 3.54 20.17
CA GLY A 20 -17.95 4.44 19.90
C GLY A 20 -16.72 3.68 19.43
N LEU A 21 -15.62 3.80 20.16
CA LEU A 21 -14.35 3.14 19.86
C LEU A 21 -14.14 1.79 20.56
N GLU A 22 -15.12 1.30 21.33
CA GLU A 22 -15.03 -0.03 21.96
C GLU A 22 -14.76 -1.18 20.98
N PRO A 23 -15.37 -1.25 19.77
CA PRO A 23 -15.09 -2.32 18.81
C PRO A 23 -13.60 -2.40 18.45
N VAL A 24 -12.96 -1.25 18.23
CA VAL A 24 -11.54 -1.14 17.89
C VAL A 24 -10.68 -1.63 19.05
N LYS A 25 -10.97 -1.19 20.28
CA LYS A 25 -10.23 -1.59 21.49
C LYS A 25 -10.34 -3.10 21.76
N GLN A 26 -11.50 -3.70 21.47
CA GLN A 26 -11.75 -5.14 21.71
C GLN A 26 -11.17 -6.03 20.61
N ARG A 27 -11.10 -5.54 19.37
CA ARG A 27 -10.68 -6.30 18.19
C ARG A 27 -9.75 -5.48 17.28
N PRO A 28 -8.57 -5.05 17.77
CA PRO A 28 -7.68 -4.16 17.01
C PRO A 28 -7.23 -4.75 15.67
N GLY A 29 -7.02 -6.07 15.59
CA GLY A 29 -6.59 -6.75 14.35
C GLY A 29 -7.59 -6.67 13.18
N MET A 30 -8.84 -6.27 13.41
CA MET A 30 -9.79 -5.99 12.32
C MET A 30 -9.56 -4.61 11.69
N TYR A 31 -8.91 -3.69 12.40
CA TYR A 31 -8.77 -2.28 12.04
C TYR A 31 -7.32 -1.87 11.75
N THR A 32 -6.33 -2.59 12.29
CA THR A 32 -4.91 -2.27 12.11
C THR A 32 -4.04 -3.52 12.17
N ARG A 33 -2.81 -3.38 11.66
CA ARG A 33 -1.69 -4.27 11.99
C ARG A 33 -1.34 -4.15 13.48
N THR A 34 -1.19 -5.29 14.16
CA THR A 34 -0.89 -5.37 15.61
C THR A 34 0.55 -5.77 15.89
N GLU A 35 1.37 -6.04 14.87
CA GLU A 35 2.78 -6.39 15.05
C GLU A 35 3.56 -5.22 15.68
N ASN A 36 3.23 -3.99 15.25
CA ASN A 36 3.80 -2.74 15.76
C ASN A 36 2.87 -1.55 15.45
N PRO A 37 3.08 -0.36 16.05
CA PRO A 37 2.15 0.76 15.91
C PRO A 37 2.29 1.58 14.62
N LEU A 38 3.14 1.19 13.67
CA LEU A 38 3.39 1.97 12.45
C LEU A 38 2.09 2.25 11.67
N HIS A 39 1.19 1.28 11.57
CA HIS A 39 -0.03 1.45 10.76
C HIS A 39 -0.99 2.49 11.34
N ILE A 40 -1.11 2.63 12.67
CA ILE A 40 -1.92 3.72 13.24
C ILE A 40 -1.28 5.09 13.01
N ILE A 41 0.05 5.18 13.02
CA ILE A 41 0.76 6.42 12.68
C ILE A 41 0.61 6.75 11.19
N GLN A 42 0.63 5.73 10.33
CA GLN A 42 0.40 5.85 8.89
C GLN A 42 -0.95 6.51 8.58
N GLU A 43 -2.01 6.20 9.32
CA GLU A 43 -3.34 6.82 9.10
C GLU A 43 -3.32 8.35 9.31
N VAL A 44 -2.45 8.85 10.20
CA VAL A 44 -2.24 10.29 10.38
C VAL A 44 -1.43 10.88 9.22
N ILE A 45 -0.39 10.18 8.77
CA ILE A 45 0.44 10.57 7.61
C ILE A 45 -0.38 10.59 6.32
N ASP A 46 -1.29 9.63 6.15
CA ASP A 46 -2.17 9.53 4.98
C ASP A 46 -3.15 10.71 4.94
N ASN A 47 -3.68 11.15 6.09
CA ASN A 47 -4.50 12.36 6.15
C ASN A 47 -3.71 13.64 5.79
N ALA A 48 -2.47 13.77 6.25
CA ALA A 48 -1.57 14.86 5.82
C ALA A 48 -1.26 14.80 4.31
N SER A 49 -1.10 13.58 3.78
CA SER A 49 -0.88 13.32 2.35
C SER A 49 -2.09 13.70 1.50
N ASP A 50 -3.31 13.52 2.01
CA ASP A 50 -4.53 13.90 1.31
C ASP A 50 -4.67 15.43 1.20
N GLU A 51 -4.23 16.21 2.20
CA GLU A 51 -4.15 17.67 2.07
C GLU A 51 -3.15 18.09 0.98
N ALA A 52 -2.06 17.35 0.83
CA ALA A 52 -1.08 17.59 -0.23
C ALA A 52 -1.62 17.21 -1.60
N LEU A 53 -2.33 16.08 -1.70
CA LEU A 53 -3.02 15.66 -2.92
C LEU A 53 -4.07 16.70 -3.36
N GLY A 54 -4.75 17.34 -2.40
CA GLY A 54 -5.66 18.46 -2.63
C GLY A 54 -4.97 19.79 -2.98
N GLY A 55 -3.64 19.84 -3.05
CA GLY A 55 -2.86 21.03 -3.38
C GLY A 55 -2.75 22.05 -2.25
N HIS A 56 -3.03 21.66 -1.00
CA HIS A 56 -3.04 22.56 0.15
C HIS A 56 -1.86 22.39 1.09
N CYS A 57 -1.12 21.28 0.98
CA CYS A 57 0.05 20.98 1.80
C CYS A 57 1.28 20.76 0.92
N ASN A 58 2.43 21.29 1.34
CA ASN A 58 3.73 21.06 0.70
C ASN A 58 4.84 20.63 1.68
N LEU A 59 4.51 20.48 2.96
CA LEU A 59 5.42 20.02 3.99
C LEU A 59 4.69 19.03 4.92
N ILE A 60 5.23 17.82 5.03
CA ILE A 60 4.83 16.81 6.01
C ILE A 60 6.05 16.50 6.88
N SER A 61 5.90 16.63 8.20
CA SER A 61 6.98 16.39 9.15
C SER A 61 6.58 15.32 10.14
N VAL A 62 7.42 14.31 10.29
CA VAL A 62 7.24 13.22 11.27
C VAL A 62 8.38 13.26 12.26
N THR A 63 8.06 13.33 13.54
CA THR A 63 9.04 13.32 14.63
C THR A 63 8.79 12.14 15.55
N GLN A 64 9.80 11.30 15.74
CA GLN A 64 9.82 10.31 16.80
C GLN A 64 10.40 10.96 18.06
N ASN A 65 9.56 11.13 19.07
CA ASN A 65 9.91 11.83 20.30
C ASN A 65 10.67 10.91 21.28
N VAL A 66 11.37 11.52 22.24
CA VAL A 66 12.20 10.80 23.23
C VAL A 66 11.36 9.87 24.11
N ASP A 67 10.10 10.24 24.37
CA ASP A 67 9.15 9.49 25.19
C ASP A 67 8.42 8.36 24.45
N GLY A 68 8.78 8.10 23.18
CA GLY A 68 8.19 7.06 22.34
C GLY A 68 6.93 7.49 21.61
N SER A 69 6.45 8.72 21.78
CA SER A 69 5.38 9.25 20.94
C SER A 69 5.85 9.59 19.52
N VAL A 70 4.89 9.69 18.61
CA VAL A 70 5.13 10.16 17.26
C VAL A 70 4.26 11.37 16.97
N THR A 71 4.91 12.45 16.55
CA THR A 71 4.24 13.66 16.07
C THR A 71 4.24 13.65 14.55
N VAL A 72 3.07 13.82 13.94
CA VAL A 72 2.89 14.08 12.52
C VAL A 72 2.33 15.48 12.36
N GLU A 73 2.94 16.28 11.50
CA GLU A 73 2.58 17.66 11.26
C GLU A 73 2.53 17.96 9.77
N ASP A 74 1.48 18.65 9.34
CA ASP A 74 1.31 19.18 8.00
C ASP A 74 1.10 20.69 8.02
N ASN A 75 1.27 21.32 6.85
CA ASN A 75 0.91 22.71 6.63
C ASN A 75 -0.32 22.88 5.71
N GLY A 76 -1.23 21.90 5.73
CA GLY A 76 -2.48 21.92 5.00
C GLY A 76 -3.48 22.95 5.53
N ARG A 77 -4.76 22.76 5.23
CA ARG A 77 -5.85 23.66 5.66
C ARG A 77 -6.15 23.57 7.16
N GLY A 78 -5.77 22.49 7.83
CA GLY A 78 -6.17 22.18 9.20
C GLY A 78 -7.54 21.47 9.25
N ILE A 79 -7.79 20.60 10.25
CA ILE A 79 -9.09 19.92 10.42
C ILE A 79 -10.19 20.92 10.85
N PRO A 80 -11.43 20.87 10.33
CA PRO A 80 -12.51 21.75 10.79
C PRO A 80 -12.75 21.65 12.31
N VAL A 81 -12.84 22.80 12.97
CA VAL A 81 -12.98 22.91 14.44
C VAL A 81 -14.34 23.43 14.89
N GLY A 82 -15.15 23.94 13.95
CA GLY A 82 -16.52 24.38 14.22
C GLY A 82 -17.44 23.24 14.64
N LEU A 83 -18.58 23.58 15.23
CA LEU A 83 -19.62 22.62 15.61
C LEU A 83 -20.17 21.93 14.36
N HIS A 84 -20.30 20.61 14.43
CA HIS A 84 -20.98 19.84 13.39
C HIS A 84 -22.49 20.13 13.42
N PRO A 85 -23.15 20.37 12.27
CA PRO A 85 -24.53 20.88 12.23
C PRO A 85 -25.55 19.95 12.89
N GLU A 86 -25.37 18.63 12.81
CA GLU A 86 -26.31 17.66 13.37
C GLU A 86 -25.92 17.20 14.77
N GLU A 87 -24.62 17.15 15.05
CA GLU A 87 -24.07 16.49 16.24
C GLU A 87 -23.76 17.47 17.36
N ASN A 88 -23.72 18.77 17.04
CA ASN A 88 -23.54 19.88 17.99
C ASN A 88 -22.30 19.73 18.88
N VAL A 89 -21.29 19.01 18.42
CA VAL A 89 -19.95 18.89 19.02
C VAL A 89 -18.89 19.31 18.00
N PRO A 90 -17.67 19.68 18.43
CA PRO A 90 -16.62 20.09 17.50
C PRO A 90 -16.32 19.02 16.45
N THR A 91 -16.19 19.43 15.18
CA THR A 91 -15.98 18.47 14.08
C THR A 91 -14.67 17.68 14.25
N VAL A 92 -13.61 18.32 14.77
CA VAL A 92 -12.34 17.65 15.12
C VAL A 92 -12.54 16.56 16.17
N GLU A 93 -13.46 16.73 17.12
CA GLU A 93 -13.78 15.69 18.11
C GLU A 93 -14.40 14.46 17.43
N ILE A 94 -15.37 14.69 16.53
CA ILE A 94 -16.07 13.63 15.80
C ILE A 94 -15.08 12.77 15.00
N VAL A 95 -14.15 13.42 14.30
CA VAL A 95 -13.15 12.74 13.46
C VAL A 95 -12.30 11.75 14.26
N PHE A 96 -12.02 12.03 15.54
CA PHE A 96 -11.17 11.19 16.39
C PHE A 96 -11.95 10.25 17.32
N THR A 97 -13.26 10.45 17.52
CA THR A 97 -14.06 9.67 18.48
C THR A 97 -15.10 8.77 17.82
N ARG A 98 -15.41 8.99 16.53
CA ARG A 98 -16.43 8.23 15.81
C ARG A 98 -15.83 7.44 14.66
N LEU A 99 -16.32 6.21 14.50
CA LEU A 99 -16.05 5.40 13.32
C LEU A 99 -16.98 5.87 12.19
N HIS A 100 -16.50 5.79 10.96
CA HIS A 100 -17.25 6.16 9.76
C HIS A 100 -17.66 7.64 9.72
N ALA A 101 -16.81 8.52 10.24
CA ALA A 101 -17.00 9.96 10.18
C ALA A 101 -15.84 10.62 9.42
N GLY A 102 -16.15 11.47 8.44
CA GLY A 102 -15.14 12.17 7.65
C GLY A 102 -15.68 12.81 6.37
N GLY A 103 -14.94 13.76 5.81
CA GLY A 103 -15.34 14.47 4.58
C GLY A 103 -14.96 13.76 3.26
N LYS A 104 -14.65 12.46 3.32
CA LYS A 104 -14.13 11.68 2.17
C LYS A 104 -15.17 10.73 1.56
N PHE A 105 -16.44 10.86 1.96
CA PHE A 105 -17.54 10.03 1.44
C PHE A 105 -18.12 10.57 0.13
N ASP A 106 -18.08 11.88 -0.10
CA ASP A 106 -18.55 12.49 -1.35
C ASP A 106 -17.47 12.49 -2.42
N LYS A 107 -17.55 11.53 -3.34
CA LYS A 107 -16.62 11.34 -4.47
C LYS A 107 -17.09 11.96 -5.80
N GLY A 108 -18.16 12.75 -5.78
CA GLY A 108 -18.65 13.45 -6.97
C GLY A 108 -17.65 14.47 -7.52
N SER A 109 -17.94 15.01 -8.71
CA SER A 109 -17.15 15.97 -9.51
C SER A 109 -17.04 17.38 -8.87
N GLY A 110 -16.58 17.42 -7.61
CA GLY A 110 -16.45 18.58 -6.75
C GLY A 110 -16.03 18.23 -5.31
N GLY A 111 -15.99 16.95 -4.94
CA GLY A 111 -15.46 16.51 -3.65
C GLY A 111 -13.95 16.76 -3.58
N ALA A 112 -13.48 17.32 -2.47
CA ALA A 112 -12.08 17.72 -2.29
C ALA A 112 -11.05 16.58 -2.35
N TYR A 113 -11.48 15.31 -2.52
CA TYR A 113 -10.68 14.10 -2.30
C TYR A 113 -11.02 12.91 -3.21
N ALA A 114 -11.39 13.13 -4.47
CA ALA A 114 -11.82 12.09 -5.40
C ALA A 114 -10.88 10.86 -5.49
N PHE A 115 -9.56 11.06 -5.41
CA PHE A 115 -8.54 10.00 -5.47
C PHE A 115 -7.79 9.80 -4.15
N SER A 116 -8.42 10.04 -3.01
CA SER A 116 -7.79 9.84 -1.70
C SER A 116 -7.67 8.36 -1.32
N GLY A 117 -6.67 8.06 -0.50
CA GLY A 117 -6.46 6.72 0.06
C GLY A 117 -7.37 6.43 1.27
N GLY A 118 -7.85 7.47 1.95
CA GLY A 118 -8.69 7.40 3.15
C GLY A 118 -10.18 7.23 2.83
N LEU A 119 -10.65 5.99 2.65
CA LEU A 119 -12.01 5.72 2.17
C LEU A 119 -13.04 5.37 3.25
N HIS A 120 -12.60 4.99 4.45
CA HIS A 120 -13.48 4.35 5.43
C HIS A 120 -13.97 5.29 6.55
N GLY A 121 -13.32 6.45 6.74
CA GLY A 121 -13.61 7.36 7.85
C GLY A 121 -13.29 6.77 9.23
N VAL A 122 -12.24 5.94 9.31
CA VAL A 122 -11.92 5.13 10.51
C VAL A 122 -10.46 5.31 10.99
N GLY A 123 -9.54 5.76 10.13
CA GLY A 123 -8.09 5.70 10.41
C GLY A 123 -7.63 6.44 11.68
N VAL A 124 -7.90 7.74 11.77
CA VAL A 124 -7.45 8.54 12.92
C VAL A 124 -8.25 8.28 14.20
N SER A 125 -9.48 7.80 14.10
CA SER A 125 -10.23 7.33 15.27
C SER A 125 -9.68 6.01 15.80
N VAL A 126 -9.17 5.11 14.95
CA VAL A 126 -8.39 3.93 15.38
C VAL A 126 -7.09 4.36 16.06
N THR A 127 -6.40 5.36 15.51
CA THR A 127 -5.19 5.92 16.12
C THR A 127 -5.46 6.41 17.54
N ASN A 128 -6.56 7.15 17.73
CA ASN A 128 -6.99 7.60 19.05
C ASN A 128 -7.34 6.43 19.98
N ALA A 129 -8.14 5.48 19.51
CA ALA A 129 -8.59 4.32 20.29
C ALA A 129 -7.44 3.47 20.84
N LEU A 130 -6.37 3.34 20.06
CA LEU A 130 -5.21 2.49 20.35
C LEU A 130 -4.01 3.26 20.92
N SER A 131 -4.18 4.55 21.23
CA SER A 131 -3.19 5.37 21.92
C SER A 131 -3.54 5.57 23.40
N SER A 132 -2.54 5.63 24.27
CA SER A 132 -2.75 5.99 25.69
C SER A 132 -3.07 7.47 25.85
N ARG A 133 -2.47 8.31 25.01
CA ARG A 133 -2.75 9.73 24.85
C ARG A 133 -2.66 10.12 23.38
N LEU A 134 -3.50 11.06 22.95
CA LEU A 134 -3.39 11.69 21.64
C LEU A 134 -3.66 13.19 21.82
N GLU A 135 -2.78 14.01 21.26
CA GLU A 135 -2.90 15.47 21.29
C GLU A 135 -3.04 16.00 19.88
N ILE A 136 -3.93 16.98 19.71
CA ILE A 136 -4.15 17.64 18.44
C ILE A 136 -3.94 19.13 18.64
N THR A 137 -3.20 19.73 17.70
CA THR A 137 -3.14 21.17 17.52
C THR A 137 -3.52 21.48 16.08
N VAL A 138 -4.50 22.36 15.91
CA VAL A 138 -4.97 22.82 14.60
C VAL A 138 -4.69 24.31 14.49
N TRP A 139 -4.04 24.72 13.40
CA TRP A 139 -3.97 26.12 12.98
C TRP A 139 -4.91 26.29 11.79
N ARG A 140 -5.77 27.31 11.86
CA ARG A 140 -6.71 27.61 10.77
C ARG A 140 -6.83 29.10 10.55
N LYS A 141 -7.05 29.49 9.30
CA LYS A 141 -7.48 30.85 8.98
C LYS A 141 -8.96 30.99 9.32
N GLU A 142 -9.29 31.99 10.13
CA GLU A 142 -10.66 32.35 10.50
C GLU A 142 -10.96 33.80 10.06
N GLU A 143 -12.22 34.22 10.16
CA GLU A 143 -12.66 35.56 9.76
C GLU A 143 -11.93 36.68 10.55
N ASN A 144 -11.62 36.42 11.82
CA ASN A 144 -11.02 37.40 12.75
C ASN A 144 -9.50 37.23 12.93
N GLY A 145 -8.84 36.51 12.02
CA GLY A 145 -7.41 36.19 12.10
C GLY A 145 -7.17 34.69 12.11
N ASN A 146 -5.92 34.26 12.37
CA ASN A 146 -5.62 32.84 12.47
C ASN A 146 -6.00 32.33 13.86
N GLY A 147 -6.63 31.17 13.94
CA GLY A 147 -6.97 30.45 15.16
C GLY A 147 -5.94 29.36 15.48
N LEU A 148 -5.73 29.14 16.78
CA LEU A 148 -4.98 28.04 17.36
C LEU A 148 -5.93 27.25 18.27
N HIS A 149 -6.15 25.99 17.91
CA HIS A 149 -7.11 25.11 18.58
C HIS A 149 -6.40 23.86 19.09
N GLN A 150 -6.68 23.48 20.33
CA GLN A 150 -6.02 22.35 20.99
C GLN A 150 -7.05 21.45 21.65
N MET A 151 -6.83 20.15 21.57
CA MET A 151 -7.67 19.11 22.16
C MET A 151 -6.80 17.89 22.50
N ALA A 152 -7.13 17.21 23.59
CA ALA A 152 -6.42 15.99 23.98
C ALA A 152 -7.38 14.86 24.37
N PHE A 153 -6.92 13.65 24.10
CA PHE A 153 -7.61 12.41 24.35
C PHE A 153 -6.75 11.48 25.19
N ALA A 154 -7.38 10.62 25.98
CA ALA A 154 -6.73 9.48 26.61
C ALA A 154 -7.54 8.22 26.36
N ASN A 155 -6.86 7.17 25.87
CA ASN A 155 -7.49 5.89 25.53
C ASN A 155 -8.73 6.05 24.62
N GLY A 156 -8.73 6.98 23.67
CA GLY A 156 -9.87 7.21 22.78
C GLY A 156 -10.92 8.22 23.27
N ASP A 157 -10.89 8.60 24.54
CA ASP A 157 -11.91 9.48 25.14
C ASP A 157 -11.37 10.91 25.30
N VAL A 158 -12.23 11.92 25.14
CA VAL A 158 -11.85 13.34 25.32
C VAL A 158 -11.53 13.59 26.79
N ILE A 159 -10.34 14.13 27.06
CA ILE A 159 -9.92 14.53 28.42
C ILE A 159 -9.70 16.04 28.54
N GLU A 160 -9.35 16.69 27.44
CA GLU A 160 -9.19 18.13 27.35
C GLU A 160 -10.05 18.61 26.18
N PRO A 161 -11.24 19.20 26.46
CA PRO A 161 -12.13 19.71 25.42
C PRO A 161 -11.46 20.76 24.55
N LEU A 162 -12.03 21.00 23.36
CA LEU A 162 -11.46 21.89 22.37
C LEU A 162 -11.33 23.30 22.96
N THR A 163 -10.09 23.77 23.07
CA THR A 163 -9.77 25.13 23.50
C THR A 163 -9.27 25.92 22.31
N SER A 164 -9.90 27.06 22.05
CA SER A 164 -9.62 27.94 20.91
C SER A 164 -9.08 29.28 21.38
N ARG A 165 -8.02 29.76 20.74
CA ARG A 165 -7.45 31.11 20.97
C ARG A 165 -6.90 31.69 19.68
N PRO A 166 -6.74 33.03 19.58
CA PRO A 166 -6.01 33.63 18.46
C PRO A 166 -4.59 33.05 18.38
N ALA A 167 -4.17 32.68 17.17
CA ALA A 167 -2.80 32.26 16.92
C ALA A 167 -1.84 33.45 17.08
N PRO A 168 -0.59 33.22 17.54
CA PRO A 168 0.42 34.27 17.59
C PRO A 168 0.63 34.93 16.23
N ARG A 169 0.92 36.25 16.22
CA ARG A 169 1.05 37.04 14.98
C ARG A 169 2.15 36.54 14.04
N GLU A 170 3.23 36.01 14.59
CA GLU A 170 4.35 35.36 13.87
C GLU A 170 4.21 33.82 13.83
N GLY A 171 3.07 33.30 14.30
CA GLY A 171 2.77 31.88 14.34
C GLY A 171 2.32 31.32 12.98
N LYS A 172 2.09 30.01 12.96
CA LYS A 172 1.60 29.30 11.77
C LYS A 172 0.21 29.80 11.36
N LYS A 173 -0.01 29.86 10.05
CA LYS A 173 -1.28 30.31 9.46
C LYS A 173 -2.29 29.18 9.30
N SER A 174 -1.81 27.97 9.00
CA SER A 174 -2.64 26.78 8.81
C SER A 174 -1.84 25.50 9.06
N GLY A 175 -2.55 24.40 9.27
CA GLY A 175 -1.98 23.06 9.37
C GLY A 175 -2.56 22.25 10.53
N THR A 176 -2.22 20.97 10.57
CA THR A 176 -2.56 20.08 11.68
C THR A 176 -1.29 19.47 12.26
N ARG A 177 -1.21 19.41 13.59
CA ARG A 177 -0.24 18.58 14.31
C ARG A 177 -1.00 17.58 15.15
N VAL A 178 -0.64 16.31 15.01
CA VAL A 178 -1.14 15.21 15.84
C VAL A 178 0.05 14.54 16.50
N THR A 179 0.03 14.42 17.82
CA THR A 179 1.01 13.63 18.57
C THR A 179 0.28 12.44 19.20
N ALA A 180 0.70 11.22 18.86
CA ALA A 180 0.12 9.99 19.38
C ALA A 180 1.13 9.25 20.25
N TRP A 181 0.67 8.73 21.39
CA TRP A 181 1.39 7.78 22.24
C TRP A 181 0.74 6.40 22.05
N PRO A 182 1.21 5.56 21.10
CA PRO A 182 0.66 4.22 20.92
C PRO A 182 0.68 3.43 22.22
N ASN A 183 -0.44 2.79 22.57
CA ASN A 183 -0.51 2.01 23.80
C ASN A 183 0.08 0.62 23.57
N PRO A 184 1.19 0.24 24.24
CA PRO A 184 1.87 -1.04 24.02
C PRO A 184 0.98 -2.27 24.20
N LYS A 185 -0.10 -2.19 24.98
CA LYS A 185 -0.98 -3.34 25.25
C LYS A 185 -1.71 -3.88 24.01
N TYR A 186 -1.78 -3.10 22.93
CA TYR A 186 -2.45 -3.50 21.69
C TYR A 186 -1.49 -4.02 20.62
N PHE A 187 -0.18 -3.99 20.86
CA PHE A 187 0.84 -4.33 19.89
C PHE A 187 1.80 -5.38 20.43
N ASP A 188 2.24 -6.29 19.56
CA ASP A 188 3.23 -7.31 19.92
C ASP A 188 4.58 -6.67 20.25
N SER A 189 4.92 -5.59 19.53
CA SER A 189 6.06 -4.72 19.81
C SER A 189 5.62 -3.25 19.88
N PRO A 190 6.05 -2.49 20.91
CA PRO A 190 5.82 -1.05 20.96
C PRO A 190 6.74 -0.27 20.00
N GLN A 191 7.73 -0.91 19.39
CA GLN A 191 8.76 -0.24 18.59
C GLN A 191 8.33 -0.15 17.13
N ILE A 192 8.41 1.05 16.55
CA ILE A 192 8.18 1.27 15.12
C ILE A 192 9.40 0.83 14.32
N SER A 193 9.16 0.03 13.29
CA SER A 193 10.19 -0.37 12.31
C SER A 193 10.71 0.86 11.56
N GLN A 194 11.95 1.24 11.82
CA GLN A 194 12.60 2.39 11.16
C GLN A 194 12.68 2.23 9.64
N PRO A 195 13.09 1.07 9.08
CA PRO A 195 13.12 0.89 7.64
C PRO A 195 11.74 1.01 6.99
N GLU A 196 10.69 0.49 7.64
CA GLU A 196 9.32 0.62 7.11
C GLU A 196 8.80 2.05 7.18
N LEU A 197 9.07 2.78 8.27
CA LEU A 197 8.68 4.19 8.40
C LEU A 197 9.40 5.07 7.36
N GLN A 198 10.70 4.88 7.18
CA GLN A 198 11.47 5.60 6.17
C GLN A 198 10.96 5.30 4.76
N ARG A 199 10.71 4.02 4.43
CA ARG A 199 10.13 3.64 3.14
C ARG A 199 8.75 4.27 2.93
N LEU A 200 7.89 4.25 3.94
CA LEU A 200 6.58 4.89 3.90
C LEU A 200 6.71 6.39 3.58
N LEU A 201 7.55 7.12 4.32
CA LEU A 201 7.73 8.56 4.13
C LEU A 201 8.39 8.91 2.80
N ARG A 202 9.40 8.15 2.38
CA ARG A 202 10.02 8.28 1.05
C ARG A 202 8.96 8.13 -0.04
N SER A 203 8.13 7.09 0.02
CA SER A 203 7.08 6.89 -0.99
C SER A 203 6.10 8.07 -1.06
N LYS A 204 5.75 8.70 0.07
CA LYS A 204 4.89 9.91 0.05
C LYS A 204 5.57 11.07 -0.67
N ALA A 205 6.84 11.33 -0.41
CA ALA A 205 7.59 12.39 -1.09
C ALA A 205 7.71 12.18 -2.60
N VAL A 206 7.68 10.92 -3.05
CA VAL A 206 7.76 10.54 -4.46
C VAL A 206 6.42 10.68 -5.16
N LEU A 207 5.36 10.21 -4.51
CA LEU A 207 4.01 10.16 -5.06
C LEU A 207 3.27 11.51 -4.97
N LEU A 208 3.80 12.45 -4.19
CA LEU A 208 3.32 13.82 -4.04
C LEU A 208 4.37 14.81 -4.57
N PRO A 209 4.36 15.13 -5.87
CA PRO A 209 5.34 16.04 -6.47
C PRO A 209 5.37 17.39 -5.75
N GLY A 210 6.56 17.85 -5.39
CA GLY A 210 6.77 19.14 -4.72
C GLY A 210 6.54 19.14 -3.20
N VAL A 211 6.14 18.02 -2.61
CA VAL A 211 5.98 17.90 -1.15
C VAL A 211 7.31 17.51 -0.51
N THR A 212 7.74 18.30 0.46
CA THR A 212 8.87 17.95 1.32
C THR A 212 8.38 17.06 2.45
N VAL A 213 8.99 15.89 2.63
CA VAL A 213 8.69 14.99 3.75
C VAL A 213 9.93 14.88 4.64
N THR A 214 9.76 15.10 5.94
CA THR A 214 10.85 15.02 6.92
C THR A 214 10.59 13.93 7.96
N LEU A 215 11.64 13.23 8.36
CA LEU A 215 11.68 12.33 9.50
C LEU A 215 12.77 12.81 10.47
N SER A 216 12.37 13.16 11.69
CA SER A 216 13.25 13.58 12.76
C SER A 216 13.23 12.56 13.90
N ASN A 217 14.39 12.16 14.37
CA ASN A 217 14.53 11.35 15.57
C ASN A 217 15.02 12.24 16.73
N ALA A 218 14.13 12.59 17.66
CA ALA A 218 14.46 13.49 18.75
C ALA A 218 15.47 12.90 19.75
N LYS A 219 15.65 11.56 19.77
CA LYS A 219 16.61 10.89 20.65
C LYS A 219 18.03 10.97 20.11
N THR A 220 18.23 10.82 18.80
CA THR A 220 19.56 10.85 18.18
C THR A 220 19.92 12.23 17.60
N GLY A 221 18.91 13.06 17.31
CA GLY A 221 19.07 14.31 16.57
C GLY A 221 19.12 14.12 15.06
N ASP A 222 19.00 12.89 14.55
CA ASP A 222 19.04 12.61 13.12
C ASP A 222 17.80 13.19 12.44
N VAL A 223 18.04 13.85 11.30
CA VAL A 223 16.98 14.39 10.45
C VAL A 223 17.21 13.91 9.02
N GLN A 224 16.18 13.30 8.44
CA GLN A 224 16.14 12.90 7.05
C GLN A 224 15.05 13.69 6.34
N THR A 225 15.36 14.17 5.14
CA THR A 225 14.44 14.99 4.34
C THR A 225 14.42 14.45 2.92
N TRP A 226 13.22 14.28 2.37
CA TRP A 226 13.00 13.81 1.02
C TRP A 226 12.16 14.79 0.20
N LEU A 227 12.63 15.05 -1.01
CA LEU A 227 11.95 15.80 -2.07
C LEU A 227 12.44 15.24 -3.41
N TYR A 228 11.56 14.65 -4.21
CA TYR A 228 11.93 14.03 -5.48
C TYR A 228 11.48 14.88 -6.65
N ALA A 229 12.39 15.71 -7.18
CA ALA A 229 12.10 16.55 -8.35
C ALA A 229 11.78 15.73 -9.62
N GLU A 230 12.43 14.56 -9.77
CA GLU A 230 12.19 13.63 -10.89
C GLU A 230 11.08 12.59 -10.59
N GLY A 231 10.33 12.77 -9.50
CA GLY A 231 9.22 11.90 -9.11
C GLY A 231 9.60 10.41 -9.06
N LEU A 232 8.75 9.57 -9.68
CA LEU A 232 8.93 8.11 -9.71
C LEU A 232 10.26 7.68 -10.34
N ARG A 233 10.78 8.43 -11.32
CA ARG A 233 12.05 8.10 -12.00
C ARG A 233 13.22 8.19 -11.05
N GLY A 234 13.34 9.33 -10.36
CA GLY A 234 14.40 9.55 -9.38
C GLY A 234 14.37 8.51 -8.27
N TYR A 235 13.16 8.19 -7.79
CA TYR A 235 12.98 7.18 -6.75
C TYR A 235 13.37 5.75 -7.17
N LEU A 236 12.94 5.29 -8.35
CA LEU A 236 13.33 3.98 -8.84
C LEU A 236 14.85 3.91 -9.08
N THR A 237 15.44 4.98 -9.60
CA THR A 237 16.90 5.05 -9.84
C THR A 237 17.68 4.95 -8.54
N GLU A 238 17.30 5.71 -7.51
CA GLU A 238 17.93 5.64 -6.19
C GLU A 238 17.72 4.25 -5.54
N SER A 239 16.51 3.69 -5.64
CA SER A 239 16.19 2.37 -5.08
C SER A 239 16.99 1.26 -5.75
N LEU A 240 17.17 1.33 -7.07
CA LEU A 240 18.00 0.39 -7.81
C LEU A 240 19.46 0.49 -7.39
N ALA A 241 20.00 1.70 -7.26
CA ALA A 241 21.37 1.91 -6.80
C ALA A 241 21.64 1.37 -5.39
N GLN A 242 20.60 1.24 -4.55
CA GLN A 242 20.71 0.66 -3.20
C GLN A 242 20.78 -0.88 -3.22
N VAL A 243 20.25 -1.55 -4.24
CA VAL A 243 20.11 -3.02 -4.26
C VAL A 243 20.84 -3.71 -5.41
N SER A 244 21.34 -2.95 -6.38
CA SER A 244 22.04 -3.44 -7.57
C SER A 244 23.09 -2.44 -8.02
N ASN A 245 24.26 -2.95 -8.42
CA ASN A 245 25.31 -2.18 -9.10
C ASN A 245 25.24 -2.34 -10.63
N GLY A 246 24.25 -3.07 -11.14
CA GLY A 246 24.11 -3.35 -12.57
C GLY A 246 23.38 -2.23 -13.31
N ASP A 247 23.87 -1.86 -14.49
CA ASP A 247 23.23 -0.92 -15.37
C ASP A 247 21.87 -1.44 -15.88
N THR A 248 20.97 -0.51 -16.17
CA THR A 248 19.71 -0.84 -16.85
C THR A 248 19.99 -1.29 -18.29
N LEU A 249 19.40 -2.42 -18.70
CA LEU A 249 19.56 -3.01 -20.04
C LEU A 249 19.12 -2.05 -21.16
N ILE A 250 18.05 -1.31 -20.89
CA ILE A 250 17.51 -0.24 -21.74
C ILE A 250 17.21 0.98 -20.86
N PRO A 251 17.10 2.18 -21.43
CA PRO A 251 16.65 3.36 -20.68
C PRO A 251 15.34 3.09 -19.93
N LEU A 252 15.18 3.73 -18.77
CA LEU A 252 13.94 3.61 -17.99
C LEU A 252 12.74 3.99 -18.86
N PHE A 253 11.76 3.09 -18.90
CA PHE A 253 10.49 3.34 -19.56
C PHE A 253 9.55 3.99 -18.55
N GLU A 254 9.26 5.27 -18.75
CA GLU A 254 8.33 6.05 -17.94
C GLU A 254 7.11 6.46 -18.75
N GLY A 255 5.98 6.60 -18.07
CA GLY A 255 4.76 7.12 -18.66
C GLY A 255 3.74 7.45 -17.59
N ALA A 256 2.81 8.32 -17.95
CA ALA A 256 1.62 8.60 -17.15
C ALA A 256 0.46 8.88 -18.10
N GLN A 257 -0.68 8.26 -17.82
CA GLN A 257 -1.90 8.50 -18.58
C GLN A 257 -3.10 8.45 -17.64
N TYR A 258 -4.02 9.38 -17.85
CA TYR A 258 -5.24 9.54 -17.08
C TYR A 258 -6.42 9.73 -18.03
N ALA A 259 -7.56 9.16 -17.66
CA ALA A 259 -8.81 9.26 -18.39
C ALA A 259 -9.28 10.72 -18.40
N GLY A 260 -9.53 11.26 -19.59
CA GLY A 260 -10.20 12.54 -19.76
C GLY A 260 -11.73 12.41 -19.69
N PRO A 261 -12.47 13.52 -19.85
CA PRO A 261 -13.94 13.52 -19.80
C PRO A 261 -14.62 12.61 -20.83
N GLU A 262 -13.97 12.36 -21.96
CA GLU A 262 -14.49 11.55 -23.07
C GLU A 262 -14.02 10.09 -23.02
N ALA A 263 -13.29 9.68 -21.97
CA ALA A 263 -12.79 8.33 -21.86
C ALA A 263 -13.94 7.34 -21.61
N GLU A 264 -14.20 6.46 -22.57
CA GLU A 264 -15.22 5.41 -22.39
C GLU A 264 -14.79 4.38 -21.34
N GLY A 265 -15.64 4.18 -20.34
CA GLY A 265 -15.50 3.10 -19.36
C GLY A 265 -14.54 3.37 -18.19
N PHE A 266 -14.07 4.61 -18.02
CA PHE A 266 -13.28 5.08 -16.87
C PHE A 266 -13.74 6.48 -16.45
N ALA A 267 -13.70 6.78 -15.16
CA ALA A 267 -14.02 8.12 -14.66
C ALA A 267 -12.87 9.11 -14.93
N GLU A 268 -13.20 10.39 -15.10
CA GLU A 268 -12.20 11.45 -15.30
C GLU A 268 -11.16 11.43 -14.17
N GLY A 269 -9.88 11.39 -14.54
CA GLY A 269 -8.74 11.34 -13.63
C GLY A 269 -8.29 9.93 -13.21
N GLU A 270 -9.04 8.87 -13.53
CA GLU A 270 -8.57 7.50 -13.35
C GLU A 270 -7.38 7.21 -14.26
N GLY A 271 -6.39 6.46 -13.78
CA GLY A 271 -5.23 6.13 -14.60
C GLY A 271 -4.05 5.65 -13.80
N ALA A 272 -2.86 5.80 -14.36
CA ALA A 272 -1.63 5.43 -13.68
C ALA A 272 -0.44 6.23 -14.18
N ALA A 273 0.56 6.37 -13.31
CA ALA A 273 1.92 6.72 -13.65
C ALA A 273 2.83 5.53 -13.32
N TRP A 274 3.81 5.27 -14.15
CA TRP A 274 4.73 4.14 -14.00
C TRP A 274 6.14 4.51 -14.43
N VAL A 275 7.10 3.83 -13.82
CA VAL A 275 8.49 3.78 -14.29
C VAL A 275 8.95 2.33 -14.20
N VAL A 276 9.55 1.83 -15.28
CA VAL A 276 10.02 0.45 -15.40
C VAL A 276 11.47 0.44 -15.84
N ALA A 277 12.26 -0.40 -15.19
CA ALA A 277 13.65 -0.68 -15.52
C ALA A 277 13.83 -2.20 -15.69
N TRP A 278 14.61 -2.60 -16.68
CA TRP A 278 15.03 -3.99 -16.84
C TRP A 278 16.52 -4.10 -16.55
N THR A 279 16.91 -5.06 -15.72
CA THR A 279 18.32 -5.34 -15.40
C THR A 279 18.61 -6.81 -15.66
N GLU A 280 19.77 -7.14 -16.22
CA GLU A 280 20.11 -8.56 -16.46
C GLU A 280 20.35 -9.33 -15.17
N GLU A 281 20.96 -8.66 -14.18
CA GLU A 281 21.40 -9.23 -12.91
C GLU A 281 21.08 -8.30 -11.72
N GLY A 282 21.23 -8.81 -10.50
CA GLY A 282 20.92 -8.09 -9.27
C GLY A 282 19.48 -8.26 -8.78
N ALA A 283 19.20 -7.67 -7.60
CA ALA A 283 17.89 -7.67 -6.98
C ALA A 283 16.91 -6.77 -7.74
N ILE A 284 15.62 -7.05 -7.58
CA ILE A 284 14.52 -6.33 -8.22
C ILE A 284 13.82 -5.44 -7.20
N VAL A 285 13.40 -4.25 -7.64
CA VAL A 285 12.57 -3.32 -6.86
C VAL A 285 11.18 -3.31 -7.47
N ARG A 286 10.15 -3.67 -6.71
CA ARG A 286 8.76 -3.66 -7.18
C ARG A 286 7.89 -3.03 -6.13
N GLU A 287 7.40 -1.84 -6.43
CA GLU A 287 6.50 -1.11 -5.56
C GLU A 287 5.30 -0.63 -6.33
N SER A 288 4.11 -0.81 -5.76
CA SER A 288 2.88 -0.35 -6.34
C SER A 288 2.01 0.35 -5.32
N TYR A 289 1.28 1.34 -5.82
CA TYR A 289 0.48 2.25 -5.04
C TYR A 289 -0.86 2.46 -5.72
N VAL A 290 -1.91 2.59 -4.92
CA VAL A 290 -3.24 2.98 -5.38
C VAL A 290 -3.69 4.13 -4.50
N ASN A 291 -3.94 5.31 -5.08
CA ASN A 291 -4.32 6.51 -4.34
C ASN A 291 -3.35 6.80 -3.17
N LEU A 292 -2.04 6.75 -3.45
CA LEU A 292 -0.95 6.93 -2.48
C LEU A 292 -0.79 5.82 -1.42
N ILE A 293 -1.66 4.81 -1.41
CA ILE A 293 -1.59 3.69 -0.47
C ILE A 293 -0.69 2.59 -1.04
N PRO A 294 0.35 2.15 -0.30
CA PRO A 294 1.20 1.05 -0.73
C PRO A 294 0.42 -0.27 -0.74
N THR A 295 0.46 -0.98 -1.86
CA THR A 295 -0.10 -2.32 -2.00
C THR A 295 1.03 -3.36 -1.97
N SER A 296 1.48 -3.72 -0.77
CA SER A 296 2.60 -4.68 -0.55
C SER A 296 2.41 -6.03 -1.23
N ASN A 297 1.17 -6.47 -1.40
CA ASN A 297 0.78 -7.74 -2.03
C ASN A 297 0.26 -7.55 -3.47
N GLY A 298 0.52 -6.38 -4.08
CA GLY A 298 0.17 -6.04 -5.44
C GLY A 298 -1.34 -5.99 -5.69
N GLY A 299 -1.81 -6.52 -6.82
CA GLY A 299 -3.24 -6.58 -7.12
C GLY A 299 -3.57 -6.49 -8.59
N THR A 300 -4.80 -6.06 -8.87
CA THR A 300 -5.33 -5.92 -10.23
C THR A 300 -4.60 -4.85 -11.06
N HIS A 301 -4.18 -3.73 -10.46
CA HIS A 301 -3.38 -2.69 -11.11
C HIS A 301 -2.01 -3.20 -11.57
N GLU A 302 -1.29 -3.94 -10.73
CA GLU A 302 -0.04 -4.60 -11.14
C GLU A 302 -0.26 -5.65 -12.23
N SER A 303 -1.37 -6.38 -12.16
CA SER A 303 -1.74 -7.36 -13.19
C SER A 303 -1.99 -6.67 -14.53
N GLY A 304 -2.62 -5.49 -14.52
CA GLY A 304 -2.80 -4.65 -15.70
C GLY A 304 -1.49 -4.12 -16.27
N LEU A 305 -0.57 -3.62 -15.44
CA LEU A 305 0.79 -3.28 -15.88
C LEU A 305 1.46 -4.50 -16.53
N ARG A 306 1.29 -5.68 -15.92
CA ARG A 306 1.85 -6.92 -16.44
C ARG A 306 1.32 -7.35 -17.78
N GLU A 307 0.02 -7.25 -17.97
CA GLU A 307 -0.61 -7.52 -19.25
C GLU A 307 -0.20 -6.51 -20.32
N GLY A 308 -0.15 -5.22 -19.97
CA GLY A 308 0.20 -4.15 -20.90
C GLY A 308 1.64 -4.25 -21.42
N LEU A 309 2.62 -4.38 -20.50
CA LEU A 309 4.02 -4.53 -20.90
C LEU A 309 4.25 -5.84 -21.67
N PHE A 310 3.61 -6.94 -21.26
CA PHE A 310 3.70 -8.22 -21.97
C PHE A 310 3.16 -8.11 -23.39
N GLY A 311 1.98 -7.51 -23.57
CA GLY A 311 1.38 -7.31 -24.88
C GLY A 311 2.28 -6.52 -25.82
N ALA A 312 2.87 -5.42 -25.33
CA ALA A 312 3.75 -4.59 -26.12
C ALA A 312 5.03 -5.32 -26.56
N VAL A 313 5.72 -5.99 -25.63
CA VAL A 313 6.95 -6.73 -25.95
C VAL A 313 6.67 -7.92 -26.86
N LYS A 314 5.57 -8.64 -26.62
CA LYS A 314 5.16 -9.76 -27.47
C LYS A 314 4.91 -9.30 -28.91
N ASN A 315 4.17 -8.20 -29.08
CA ASN A 315 3.88 -7.64 -30.40
C ASN A 315 5.15 -7.23 -31.13
N PHE A 316 6.11 -6.60 -30.43
CA PHE A 316 7.43 -6.28 -31.00
C PHE A 316 8.19 -7.53 -31.44
N VAL A 317 8.24 -8.57 -30.60
CA VAL A 317 8.91 -9.85 -30.92
C VAL A 317 8.32 -10.51 -32.16
N GLU A 318 6.98 -10.53 -32.28
CA GLU A 318 6.27 -11.12 -33.40
C GLU A 318 6.49 -10.31 -34.69
N MET A 319 6.35 -8.99 -34.63
CA MET A 319 6.57 -8.08 -35.77
C MET A 319 7.99 -8.19 -36.34
N HIS A 320 8.99 -8.35 -35.48
CA HIS A 320 10.39 -8.51 -35.89
C HIS A 320 10.81 -9.97 -36.11
N SER A 321 9.88 -10.94 -36.00
CA SER A 321 10.15 -12.38 -36.18
C SER A 321 11.32 -12.90 -35.32
N LEU A 322 11.44 -12.41 -34.08
CA LEU A 322 12.56 -12.73 -33.18
C LEU A 322 12.36 -14.04 -32.39
N LEU A 323 11.14 -14.57 -32.35
CA LEU A 323 10.80 -15.71 -31.50
C LEU A 323 11.39 -17.03 -32.04
N PRO A 324 12.25 -17.74 -31.26
CA PRO A 324 12.77 -19.02 -31.69
C PRO A 324 11.67 -20.09 -31.77
N LYS A 325 11.80 -21.02 -32.72
CA LYS A 325 10.85 -22.14 -32.87
C LYS A 325 10.69 -22.92 -31.57
N GLY A 326 9.45 -23.15 -31.15
CA GLY A 326 9.11 -23.91 -29.94
C GLY A 326 9.15 -23.12 -28.63
N VAL A 327 9.61 -21.87 -28.65
CA VAL A 327 9.57 -20.97 -27.48
C VAL A 327 8.20 -20.28 -27.43
N LYS A 328 7.58 -20.26 -26.25
CA LYS A 328 6.37 -19.48 -25.98
C LYS A 328 6.69 -18.44 -24.91
N LEU A 329 6.32 -17.19 -25.17
CA LEU A 329 6.42 -16.11 -24.20
C LEU A 329 5.20 -16.11 -23.28
N LEU A 330 5.42 -15.89 -22.00
CA LEU A 330 4.38 -15.64 -21.00
C LEU A 330 4.72 -14.35 -20.23
N PRO A 331 3.74 -13.74 -19.53
CA PRO A 331 3.97 -12.48 -18.84
C PRO A 331 5.10 -12.51 -17.79
N GLU A 332 5.39 -13.66 -17.19
CA GLU A 332 6.51 -13.78 -16.24
C GLU A 332 7.88 -13.58 -16.89
N ASP A 333 8.03 -13.82 -18.19
CA ASP A 333 9.31 -13.67 -18.87
C ASP A 333 9.73 -12.20 -18.97
N VAL A 334 8.75 -11.33 -19.22
CA VAL A 334 8.93 -9.88 -19.25
C VAL A 334 9.19 -9.34 -17.85
N PHE A 335 8.52 -9.91 -16.84
CA PHE A 335 8.58 -9.41 -15.48
C PHE A 335 9.72 -9.97 -14.65
N ALA A 336 10.27 -11.13 -15.00
CA ALA A 336 11.31 -11.82 -14.23
C ALA A 336 12.48 -10.89 -13.85
N ARG A 337 12.79 -9.94 -14.73
CA ARG A 337 13.89 -8.97 -14.59
C ARG A 337 13.42 -7.50 -14.63
N ALA A 338 12.12 -7.27 -14.47
CA ALA A 338 11.55 -5.93 -14.39
C ALA A 338 11.51 -5.45 -12.93
N SER A 339 12.11 -4.29 -12.71
CA SER A 339 11.88 -3.44 -11.54
C SER A 339 10.94 -2.32 -11.93
N PHE A 340 10.01 -1.95 -11.06
CA PHE A 340 9.05 -0.89 -11.35
C PHE A 340 8.56 -0.16 -10.11
N VAL A 341 8.10 1.06 -10.34
CA VAL A 341 7.23 1.80 -9.42
C VAL A 341 5.95 2.14 -10.17
N LEU A 342 4.80 1.76 -9.61
CA LEU A 342 3.48 1.98 -10.21
C LEU A 342 2.59 2.79 -9.27
N SER A 343 2.03 3.89 -9.73
CA SER A 343 1.07 4.71 -8.99
C SER A 343 -0.23 4.82 -9.75
N ALA A 344 -1.22 4.02 -9.34
CA ALA A 344 -2.57 4.06 -9.91
C ALA A 344 -3.47 5.07 -9.17
N LYS A 345 -4.35 5.73 -9.93
CA LYS A 345 -5.48 6.52 -9.43
C LYS A 345 -6.77 5.83 -9.84
N VAL A 346 -7.55 5.43 -8.85
CA VAL A 346 -8.81 4.68 -9.03
C VAL A 346 -9.86 5.37 -8.17
N LEU A 347 -11.04 5.66 -8.73
CA LEU A 347 -12.06 6.45 -8.02
C LEU A 347 -12.66 5.68 -6.84
N ASP A 348 -12.97 4.40 -7.04
CA ASP A 348 -13.53 3.49 -6.05
C ASP A 348 -12.69 2.21 -5.89
N PRO A 349 -11.49 2.30 -5.30
CA PRO A 349 -10.63 1.14 -5.15
C PRO A 349 -11.19 0.21 -4.07
N GLN A 350 -11.28 -1.07 -4.40
CA GLN A 350 -11.67 -2.14 -3.49
C GLN A 350 -10.41 -2.86 -3.04
N PHE A 351 -10.08 -2.70 -1.76
CA PHE A 351 -8.92 -3.36 -1.17
C PHE A 351 -9.30 -4.65 -0.44
N GLN A 352 -8.34 -5.57 -0.36
CA GLN A 352 -8.44 -6.70 0.55
C GLN A 352 -8.18 -6.25 1.99
N GLY A 353 -9.24 -6.22 2.80
CA GLY A 353 -9.17 -5.86 4.21
C GLY A 353 -8.85 -4.37 4.46
N GLN A 354 -8.78 -3.99 5.74
CA GLN A 354 -8.53 -2.60 6.16
C GLN A 354 -7.08 -2.14 5.90
N ILE A 355 -6.13 -3.07 5.92
CA ILE A 355 -4.69 -2.80 5.77
C ILE A 355 -4.27 -2.50 4.32
N LYS A 356 -5.20 -2.65 3.36
CA LYS A 356 -5.07 -2.24 1.96
C LYS A 356 -3.87 -2.82 1.20
N GLU A 357 -3.40 -4.00 1.60
CA GLU A 357 -2.20 -4.62 1.01
C GLU A 357 -2.38 -5.08 -0.45
N ARG A 358 -3.63 -5.34 -0.87
CA ARG A 358 -3.93 -5.83 -2.21
C ARG A 358 -5.15 -5.14 -2.81
N LEU A 359 -5.05 -4.72 -4.08
CA LEU A 359 -6.19 -4.21 -4.85
C LEU A 359 -6.96 -5.34 -5.55
N ASN A 360 -8.29 -5.32 -5.41
CA ASN A 360 -9.22 -6.27 -6.01
C ASN A 360 -10.17 -5.64 -7.06
N SER A 361 -10.10 -4.32 -7.30
CA SER A 361 -10.89 -3.64 -8.33
C SER A 361 -10.63 -4.23 -9.71
N ARG A 362 -11.61 -4.91 -10.29
CA ARG A 362 -11.46 -5.63 -11.56
C ARG A 362 -11.10 -4.71 -12.74
N ASP A 363 -11.70 -3.53 -12.81
CA ASP A 363 -11.47 -2.59 -13.90
C ASP A 363 -10.05 -2.02 -13.93
N ALA A 364 -9.31 -2.09 -12.80
CA ALA A 364 -7.93 -1.62 -12.73
C ALA A 364 -6.97 -2.42 -13.65
N VAL A 365 -7.29 -3.69 -13.95
CA VAL A 365 -6.51 -4.47 -14.94
C VAL A 365 -6.61 -3.81 -16.30
N ARG A 366 -7.85 -3.56 -16.77
CA ARG A 366 -8.15 -2.94 -18.07
C ARG A 366 -7.60 -1.52 -18.14
N LEU A 367 -7.77 -0.74 -17.08
CA LEU A 367 -7.29 0.65 -16.98
C LEU A 367 -5.78 0.72 -17.22
N VAL A 368 -5.00 -0.01 -16.41
CA VAL A 368 -3.54 0.07 -16.47
C VAL A 368 -3.00 -0.58 -17.74
N SER A 369 -3.56 -1.70 -18.19
CA SER A 369 -3.07 -2.36 -19.42
C SER A 369 -3.30 -1.50 -20.67
N THR A 370 -4.47 -0.86 -20.78
CA THR A 370 -4.84 0.01 -21.91
C THR A 370 -3.94 1.23 -21.99
N PHE A 371 -3.51 1.77 -20.85
CA PHE A 371 -2.68 2.97 -20.79
C PHE A 371 -1.18 2.66 -20.94
N THR A 372 -0.72 1.50 -20.47
CA THR A 372 0.71 1.15 -20.50
C THR A 372 1.16 0.55 -21.84
N LYS A 373 0.29 -0.22 -22.52
CA LYS A 373 0.66 -0.95 -23.73
C LYS A 373 0.99 -0.03 -24.92
N PRO A 374 0.11 0.88 -25.37
CA PRO A 374 0.38 1.66 -26.59
C PRO A 374 1.64 2.53 -26.51
N PRO A 375 1.93 3.24 -25.39
CA PRO A 375 3.16 4.00 -25.27
C PRO A 375 4.42 3.13 -25.34
N LEU A 376 4.41 1.92 -24.75
CA LEU A 376 5.56 1.02 -24.84
C LEU A 376 5.72 0.47 -26.26
N GLU A 377 4.64 0.08 -26.93
CA GLU A 377 4.70 -0.35 -28.33
C GLU A 377 5.31 0.72 -29.22
N LEU A 378 4.84 1.96 -29.08
CA LEU A 378 5.38 3.10 -29.82
C LEU A 378 6.87 3.28 -29.51
N TRP A 379 7.25 3.26 -28.24
CA TRP A 379 8.62 3.47 -27.80
C TRP A 379 9.57 2.40 -28.35
N LEU A 380 9.18 1.11 -28.30
CA LEU A 380 9.98 0.00 -28.82
C LEU A 380 10.16 0.11 -30.34
N ASN A 381 9.13 0.52 -31.08
CA ASN A 381 9.20 0.72 -32.53
C ASN A 381 10.03 1.95 -32.92
N GLN A 382 10.07 2.98 -32.08
CA GLN A 382 10.97 4.14 -32.28
C GLN A 382 12.42 3.83 -31.90
N HIS A 383 12.65 2.86 -31.01
CA HIS A 383 13.96 2.48 -30.50
C HIS A 383 14.26 0.99 -30.73
N VAL A 384 14.24 0.56 -31.99
CA VAL A 384 14.32 -0.84 -32.39
C VAL A 384 15.49 -1.60 -31.76
N GLU A 385 16.67 -0.96 -31.63
CA GLU A 385 17.84 -1.60 -31.02
C GLU A 385 17.65 -1.90 -29.52
N TYR A 386 16.99 -1.01 -28.77
CA TYR A 386 16.60 -1.30 -27.39
C TYR A 386 15.47 -2.34 -27.34
N GLY A 387 14.54 -2.31 -28.28
CA GLY A 387 13.48 -3.31 -28.38
C GLY A 387 14.03 -4.73 -28.61
N LYS A 388 15.03 -4.88 -29.48
CA LYS A 388 15.74 -6.16 -29.70
C LYS A 388 16.46 -6.64 -28.44
N LYS A 389 17.19 -5.76 -27.75
CA LYS A 389 17.85 -6.11 -26.47
C LYS A 389 16.86 -6.61 -25.43
N LEU A 390 15.74 -5.91 -25.27
CA LEU A 390 14.67 -6.33 -24.36
C LEU A 390 14.07 -7.68 -24.79
N ALA A 391 13.79 -7.87 -26.07
CA ALA A 391 13.29 -9.12 -26.62
C ALA A 391 14.23 -10.30 -26.34
N GLU A 392 15.54 -10.12 -26.54
CA GLU A 392 16.57 -11.13 -26.23
C GLU A 392 16.55 -11.54 -24.75
N LEU A 393 16.48 -10.56 -23.83
CA LEU A 393 16.37 -10.84 -22.40
C LEU A 393 15.11 -11.66 -22.11
N VAL A 394 13.96 -11.27 -22.65
CA VAL A 394 12.67 -11.95 -22.42
C VAL A 394 12.67 -13.36 -22.99
N ILE A 395 13.21 -13.57 -24.19
CA ILE A 395 13.36 -14.89 -24.80
C ILE A 395 14.31 -15.77 -23.96
N LYS A 396 15.41 -15.21 -23.44
CA LYS A 396 16.33 -15.91 -22.53
C LYS A 396 15.61 -16.38 -21.26
N GLN A 397 14.73 -15.56 -20.69
CA GLN A 397 13.89 -15.95 -19.54
C GLN A 397 12.90 -17.06 -19.91
N ALA A 398 12.22 -16.95 -21.05
CA ALA A 398 11.28 -17.96 -21.52
C ALA A 398 11.93 -19.34 -21.72
N GLN A 399 13.11 -19.38 -22.33
CA GLN A 399 13.90 -20.59 -22.49
C GLN A 399 14.38 -21.15 -21.14
N SER A 400 14.78 -20.28 -20.21
CA SER A 400 15.20 -20.69 -18.86
C SER A 400 14.06 -21.36 -18.08
N ARG A 401 12.85 -20.79 -18.15
CA ARG A 401 11.63 -21.39 -17.59
C ARG A 401 11.36 -22.76 -18.20
N GLN A 402 11.36 -22.88 -19.54
CA GLN A 402 11.10 -24.15 -20.23
C GLN A 402 12.11 -25.25 -19.80
N ARG A 403 13.41 -24.93 -19.74
CA ARG A 403 14.44 -25.86 -19.25
C ARG A 403 14.19 -26.29 -17.81
N SER A 404 13.73 -25.37 -16.96
CA SER A 404 13.46 -25.66 -15.55
C SER A 404 12.25 -26.58 -15.38
N LEU A 405 11.17 -26.36 -16.13
CA LEU A 405 9.99 -27.24 -16.14
C LEU A 405 10.36 -28.67 -16.57
N GLN A 406 11.14 -28.82 -17.64
CA GLN A 406 11.62 -30.14 -18.09
C GLN A 406 12.49 -30.85 -17.05
N LYS A 407 13.32 -30.11 -16.29
CA LYS A 407 14.10 -30.69 -15.19
C LYS A 407 13.20 -31.18 -14.06
N VAL A 408 12.15 -30.45 -13.72
CA VAL A 408 11.19 -30.85 -12.67
C VAL A 408 10.38 -32.06 -13.11
N GLU A 409 9.92 -32.10 -14.38
CA GLU A 409 9.25 -33.28 -14.94
C GLU A 409 10.16 -34.51 -14.91
N LYS A 410 11.43 -34.39 -15.32
CA LYS A 410 12.41 -35.49 -15.24
C LYS A 410 12.67 -35.97 -13.80
N LYS A 411 12.58 -35.08 -12.81
CA LYS A 411 12.68 -35.44 -11.39
C LYS A 411 11.40 -36.10 -10.86
N LYS A 412 10.21 -35.69 -11.33
CA LYS A 412 8.95 -36.38 -11.02
C LYS A 412 8.83 -37.73 -11.73
N SER A 413 9.43 -37.86 -12.92
CA SER A 413 9.50 -39.10 -13.69
C SER A 413 10.71 -39.96 -13.32
N SER A 414 11.19 -39.89 -12.07
CA SER A 414 12.24 -40.78 -11.57
C SER A 414 11.70 -42.21 -11.51
N GLY A 415 11.81 -42.91 -12.63
CA GLY A 415 11.53 -44.33 -12.80
C GLY A 415 10.09 -44.71 -12.50
N VAL A 416 9.39 -45.26 -13.49
CA VAL A 416 8.56 -46.42 -13.15
C VAL A 416 9.51 -47.38 -12.44
N ALA A 417 9.43 -47.46 -11.12
CA ALA A 417 9.96 -48.60 -10.40
C ALA A 417 9.17 -49.77 -10.95
N VAL A 418 9.71 -50.42 -11.99
CA VAL A 418 9.29 -51.77 -12.33
C VAL A 418 9.58 -52.52 -11.05
N LEU A 419 8.52 -52.81 -10.30
CA LEU A 419 8.60 -53.59 -9.07
C LEU A 419 9.43 -54.84 -9.41
N PRO A 420 10.64 -54.98 -8.83
CA PRO A 420 11.52 -56.07 -9.20
C PRO A 420 10.79 -57.37 -8.93
N GLY A 421 10.98 -58.39 -9.78
CA GLY A 421 10.23 -59.66 -9.81
C GLY A 421 10.25 -60.53 -8.55
N LYS A 422 10.62 -59.97 -7.40
CA LYS A 422 10.45 -60.51 -6.05
C LYS A 422 9.15 -60.03 -5.37
N LEU A 423 8.51 -58.97 -5.84
CA LEU A 423 7.19 -58.61 -5.33
C LEU A 423 6.13 -59.48 -6.01
N THR A 424 5.42 -60.27 -5.22
CA THR A 424 4.21 -60.98 -5.68
C THR A 424 3.01 -60.29 -5.04
N ASP A 425 2.17 -59.69 -5.87
CA ASP A 425 0.96 -59.01 -5.41
C ASP A 425 -0.11 -60.02 -4.97
N CYS A 426 -0.94 -59.62 -4.01
CA CYS A 426 -2.17 -60.33 -3.67
C CYS A 426 -3.26 -60.02 -4.70
N GLU A 427 -4.27 -60.90 -4.82
CA GLU A 427 -5.37 -60.71 -5.78
C GLU A 427 -6.32 -59.54 -5.42
N SER A 428 -6.34 -59.12 -4.16
CA SER A 428 -7.24 -58.06 -3.71
C SER A 428 -6.64 -56.67 -3.87
N SER A 429 -7.45 -55.73 -4.34
CA SER A 429 -7.13 -54.30 -4.39
C SER A 429 -7.53 -53.52 -3.13
N ASP A 430 -8.12 -54.19 -2.13
CA ASP A 430 -8.54 -53.56 -0.87
C ASP A 430 -7.37 -53.46 0.13
N ILE A 431 -6.81 -52.26 0.25
CA ILE A 431 -5.67 -51.97 1.14
C ILE A 431 -5.94 -52.25 2.62
N THR A 432 -7.20 -52.32 3.04
CA THR A 432 -7.56 -52.58 4.45
C THR A 432 -7.47 -54.06 4.82
N ARG A 433 -7.32 -54.93 3.82
CA ARG A 433 -7.26 -56.40 3.97
C ARG A 433 -5.93 -57.00 3.50
N ASN A 434 -5.05 -56.17 2.96
CA ASN A 434 -3.77 -56.58 2.41
C ASN A 434 -2.67 -56.44 3.46
N GLU A 435 -1.75 -57.41 3.49
CA GLU A 435 -0.61 -57.42 4.39
C GLU A 435 0.70 -57.46 3.58
N LEU A 436 1.75 -56.81 4.11
CA LEU A 436 3.06 -56.74 3.49
C LEU A 436 4.10 -57.42 4.39
N PHE A 437 4.88 -58.33 3.81
CA PHE A 437 5.96 -59.02 4.49
C PHE A 437 7.31 -58.61 3.92
N LEU A 438 8.29 -58.38 4.81
CA LEU A 438 9.68 -58.07 4.45
C LEU A 438 10.59 -59.10 5.11
N VAL A 439 11.23 -59.93 4.30
CA VAL A 439 12.09 -61.02 4.75
C VAL A 439 13.39 -61.05 3.94
N GLU A 440 14.43 -61.71 4.46
CA GLU A 440 15.58 -62.09 3.65
C GLU A 440 15.09 -63.07 2.56
N GLY A 441 15.33 -62.74 1.29
CA GLY A 441 14.66 -63.41 0.16
C GLY A 441 15.59 -64.04 -0.85
#